data_AF-A0A1E3JXL6-F1
#
_entry.id   AF-A0A1E3JXL6-F1
#
_cell.length_a   1.000
_cell.length_b   1.000
_cell.length_c   1.000
_cell.angle_alpha   90.00
_cell.angle_beta   90.00
_cell.angle_gamma   90.00
#
_symmetry.space_group_name_H-M   'P 1'
#
loop_
_entity.id
_entity.type
_entity.pdbx_description
1 polymer ?
#
loop_
_entity_poly.entity_id
_entity_poly.type
_entity_poly.pdbx_seq_one_letter_code
_entity_poly.pdbx_strand_id
1 'polypeptide(L)'
;MFLLAWVSLLFLPFIAATSVSTIYWPVSYPDPNNPWVIGEKNPLAWKTGGGTGVQSFDIQLHNANKTVMTGFLPIALRVPMKKVNKVYGGSIEVELDSGVPTGDDFFLVFMNTYHGQVYGKASRSLHSKKFSIVDSTPSNYTASALPTGTVTATLDTVPNPTQQWAITLDGIDADATSTASATNYAGNAGSGT
;
A
#
# COMPACT_ATOMS: atom_id res chain seq x y z
N MET A 1 -54.73 1.84 -21.37
CA MET A 1 -53.78 1.18 -20.44
C MET A 1 -52.32 1.27 -20.93
N PHE A 2 -51.91 2.41 -21.51
CA PHE A 2 -50.57 2.59 -22.11
C PHE A 2 -49.80 3.82 -21.59
N LEU A 3 -50.40 4.63 -20.70
CA LEU A 3 -49.76 5.86 -20.21
C LEU A 3 -48.90 5.66 -18.95
N LEU A 4 -49.07 4.57 -18.20
CA LEU A 4 -48.32 4.31 -16.97
C LEU A 4 -46.92 3.73 -17.22
N ALA A 5 -46.67 3.14 -18.39
CA ALA A 5 -45.38 2.52 -18.70
C ALA A 5 -44.25 3.55 -18.98
N TRP A 6 -44.61 4.75 -19.46
CA TRP A 6 -43.62 5.77 -19.86
C TRP A 6 -43.10 6.61 -18.69
N VAL A 7 -43.89 6.76 -17.63
CA VAL A 7 -43.43 7.47 -16.42
C VAL A 7 -42.39 6.64 -15.66
N SER A 8 -42.50 5.31 -15.71
CA SER A 8 -41.56 4.41 -15.02
C SER A 8 -40.15 4.46 -15.64
N LEU A 9 -40.03 4.71 -16.94
CA LEU A 9 -38.74 4.79 -17.65
C LEU A 9 -37.93 6.05 -17.30
N LEU A 10 -38.59 7.12 -16.84
CA LEU A 10 -37.95 8.38 -16.44
C LEU A 10 -37.30 8.30 -15.04
N PHE A 11 -37.59 7.25 -14.26
CA PHE A 11 -36.98 7.02 -12.94
C PHE A 11 -35.84 5.99 -12.96
N LEU A 12 -35.51 5.40 -14.13
CA LEU A 12 -34.37 4.46 -14.24
C LEU A 12 -32.95 5.06 -14.11
N PRO A 13 -32.66 6.38 -14.24
CA PRO A 13 -31.27 6.83 -14.09
C PRO A 13 -30.81 6.97 -12.62
N PHE A 14 -31.68 6.72 -11.62
CA PHE A 14 -31.33 6.92 -10.21
C PHE A 14 -30.79 5.68 -9.47
N ILE A 15 -30.80 4.50 -10.10
CA ILE A 15 -30.33 3.25 -9.45
C ILE A 15 -28.86 2.94 -9.76
N ALA A 16 -28.23 3.68 -10.68
CA ALA A 16 -26.79 3.59 -10.92
C ALA A 16 -25.99 4.53 -9.99
N ALA A 17 -26.33 4.61 -8.71
CA ALA A 17 -25.41 5.11 -7.70
C ALA A 17 -24.35 4.03 -7.47
N THR A 18 -23.34 4.00 -8.35
CA THR A 18 -22.14 3.19 -8.17
C THR A 18 -21.62 3.43 -6.77
N SER A 19 -21.64 2.38 -5.96
CA SER A 19 -21.03 2.34 -4.63
C SER A 19 -19.56 2.77 -4.75
N VAL A 20 -19.28 4.03 -4.40
CA VAL A 20 -17.91 4.48 -4.16
C VAL A 20 -17.49 3.80 -2.85
N SER A 21 -16.82 2.66 -2.95
CA SER A 21 -16.16 2.05 -1.80
C SER A 21 -15.05 3.02 -1.35
N THR A 22 -15.35 3.84 -0.36
CA THR A 22 -14.35 4.66 0.32
C THR A 22 -13.57 3.75 1.28
N ILE A 23 -12.64 2.97 0.73
CA ILE A 23 -11.71 2.18 1.53
C ILE A 23 -10.90 3.15 2.39
N TYR A 24 -11.20 3.19 3.69
CA TYR A 24 -10.50 4.02 4.66
C TYR A 24 -9.24 3.30 5.14
N TRP A 25 -8.08 3.86 4.79
CA TRP A 25 -6.77 3.25 5.02
C TRP A 25 -5.78 4.21 5.70
N PRO A 26 -5.94 4.51 7.00
CA PRO A 26 -4.99 5.35 7.71
C PRO A 26 -3.66 4.61 7.97
N VAL A 27 -2.58 5.13 7.38
CA VAL A 27 -1.22 4.87 7.85
C VAL A 27 -1.07 5.56 9.21
N SER A 28 -0.73 4.77 10.23
CA SER A 28 -0.53 5.26 11.61
C SER A 28 0.87 5.80 11.81
N TYR A 29 1.87 5.14 11.19
CA TYR A 29 3.28 5.54 11.21
C TYR A 29 3.93 5.24 9.86
N PRO A 30 4.84 6.09 9.36
CA PRO A 30 5.39 7.30 9.98
C PRO A 30 4.40 8.48 10.00
N ASP A 31 4.75 9.50 10.80
CA ASP A 31 4.03 10.76 10.90
C ASP A 31 5.00 11.94 11.04
N PRO A 32 4.58 13.20 10.80
CA PRO A 32 5.48 14.36 10.80
C PRO A 32 6.21 14.61 12.13
N ASN A 33 5.68 14.12 13.25
CA ASN A 33 6.31 14.27 14.56
C ASN A 33 7.29 13.12 14.87
N ASN A 34 7.27 12.05 14.09
CA ASN A 34 8.10 10.86 14.23
C ASN A 34 8.84 10.61 12.91
N PRO A 35 9.92 11.37 12.65
CA PRO A 35 10.73 11.16 11.46
C PRO A 35 11.41 9.79 11.51
N TRP A 36 11.81 9.29 10.34
CA TRP A 36 12.67 8.13 10.26
C TRP A 36 14.13 8.55 10.36
N VAL A 37 14.95 7.72 10.99
CA VAL A 37 16.37 7.97 11.24
C VAL A 37 17.21 6.92 10.53
N ILE A 38 18.28 7.35 9.87
CA ILE A 38 19.28 6.46 9.29
C ILE A 38 19.98 5.65 10.40
N GLY A 39 20.21 4.37 10.16
CA GLY A 39 20.83 3.42 11.08
C GLY A 39 19.88 2.86 12.15
N GLU A 40 18.62 3.28 12.17
CA GLU A 40 17.64 2.87 13.17
C GLU A 40 16.53 1.99 12.58
N LYS A 41 15.87 1.22 13.46
CA LYS A 41 14.68 0.43 13.12
C LYS A 41 13.44 1.31 13.20
N ASN A 42 13.04 1.84 12.05
CA ASN A 42 11.93 2.77 11.97
C ASN A 42 10.58 2.06 11.88
N PRO A 43 9.57 2.44 12.66
CA PRO A 43 8.27 1.79 12.61
C PRO A 43 7.45 2.24 11.40
N LEU A 44 6.79 1.27 10.77
CA LEU A 44 5.80 1.48 9.73
C LEU A 44 4.55 0.71 10.12
N ALA A 45 3.44 1.39 10.36
CA ALA A 45 2.20 0.76 10.79
C ALA A 45 0.98 1.33 10.10
N TRP A 46 0.00 0.48 9.82
CA TRP A 46 -1.25 0.86 9.15
C TRP A 46 -2.44 0.18 9.80
N LYS A 47 -3.59 0.83 9.68
CA LYS A 47 -4.89 0.29 10.08
C LYS A 47 -5.85 0.48 8.91
N THR A 48 -6.78 -0.44 8.75
CA THR A 48 -7.81 -0.36 7.71
C THR A 48 -9.13 -0.91 8.22
N GLY A 49 -10.22 -0.39 7.66
CA GLY A 49 -11.56 -0.91 7.91
C GLY A 49 -11.72 -2.33 7.37
N GLY A 50 -12.70 -3.08 7.88
CA GLY A 50 -13.07 -4.35 7.24
C GLY A 50 -13.80 -4.14 5.92
N GLY A 51 -13.81 -5.16 5.05
CA GLY A 51 -14.62 -5.16 3.83
C GLY A 51 -14.01 -4.40 2.65
N THR A 52 -12.68 -4.22 2.63
CA THR A 52 -11.99 -3.46 1.57
C THR A 52 -11.86 -4.24 0.25
N GLY A 53 -12.05 -5.56 0.28
CA GLY A 53 -11.77 -6.44 -0.87
C GLY A 53 -10.28 -6.58 -1.21
N VAL A 54 -9.38 -5.94 -0.44
CA VAL A 54 -7.93 -6.03 -0.62
C VAL A 54 -7.42 -7.26 0.13
N GLN A 55 -6.80 -8.18 -0.58
CA GLN A 55 -6.22 -9.38 0.02
C GLN A 55 -4.71 -9.25 0.23
N SER A 56 -4.04 -8.53 -0.67
CA SER A 56 -2.62 -8.22 -0.57
C SER A 56 -2.33 -6.87 -1.21
N PHE A 57 -1.27 -6.22 -0.74
CA PHE A 57 -0.82 -4.93 -1.25
C PHE A 57 0.70 -4.82 -1.08
N ASP A 58 1.29 -3.87 -1.80
CA ASP A 58 2.71 -3.58 -1.76
C ASP A 58 2.94 -2.20 -1.16
N ILE A 59 4.11 -2.00 -0.53
CA ILE A 59 4.49 -0.75 0.15
C ILE A 59 5.70 -0.14 -0.53
N GLN A 60 5.57 1.13 -0.93
CA GLN A 60 6.62 1.88 -1.60
C GLN A 60 6.88 3.20 -0.88
N LEU A 61 8.14 3.61 -0.82
CA LEU A 61 8.56 4.93 -0.34
C LEU A 61 8.77 5.87 -1.52
N HIS A 62 8.16 7.03 -1.45
CA HIS A 62 8.21 8.10 -2.45
C HIS A 62 8.66 9.40 -1.78
N ASN A 63 9.16 10.33 -2.58
CA ASN A 63 9.40 11.71 -2.15
C ASN A 63 8.66 12.66 -3.10
N ALA A 64 8.02 13.71 -2.58
CA ALA A 64 7.30 14.66 -3.41
C ALA A 64 8.25 15.55 -4.24
N ASN A 65 9.49 15.72 -3.77
CA ASN A 65 10.54 16.46 -4.42
C ASN A 65 11.44 15.54 -5.26
N LYS A 66 11.37 15.70 -6.58
CA LYS A 66 12.16 14.93 -7.55
C LYS A 66 13.67 15.19 -7.45
N THR A 67 14.10 16.31 -6.87
CA THR A 67 15.52 16.57 -6.64
C THR A 67 16.09 15.74 -5.50
N VAL A 68 15.24 15.28 -4.57
CA VAL A 68 15.64 14.39 -3.47
C VAL A 68 15.61 12.94 -3.93
N MET A 69 14.51 12.54 -4.59
CA MET A 69 14.36 11.17 -5.05
C MET A 69 13.53 11.12 -6.34
N THR A 70 14.09 10.50 -7.39
CA THR A 70 13.38 10.21 -8.63
C THR A 70 13.06 8.72 -8.69
N GLY A 71 11.77 8.37 -8.76
CA GLY A 71 11.31 6.99 -8.63
C GLY A 71 10.83 6.70 -7.21
N PHE A 72 10.93 5.43 -6.79
CA PHE A 72 10.49 4.97 -5.49
C PHE A 72 11.42 3.88 -4.95
N LEU A 73 11.42 3.69 -3.64
CA LEU A 73 12.10 2.56 -2.99
C LEU A 73 11.07 1.47 -2.64
N PRO A 74 11.23 0.23 -3.14
CA PRO A 74 10.32 -0.87 -2.86
C PRO A 74 10.58 -1.46 -1.47
N ILE A 75 9.67 -1.23 -0.52
CA ILE A 75 9.83 -1.68 0.88
C ILE A 75 9.35 -3.13 1.05
N ALA A 76 8.08 -3.40 0.74
CA ALA A 76 7.49 -4.70 1.00
C ALA A 76 6.56 -5.12 -0.12
N LEU A 77 6.83 -6.31 -0.67
CA LEU A 77 5.98 -6.99 -1.65
C LEU A 77 5.02 -7.92 -0.92
N ARG A 78 3.76 -7.99 -1.39
CA ARG A 78 2.76 -8.95 -0.92
C ARG A 78 2.50 -8.91 0.57
N VAL A 79 2.30 -7.73 1.10
CA VAL A 79 1.86 -7.59 2.48
C VAL A 79 0.44 -8.18 2.58
N PRO A 80 0.22 -9.17 3.47
CA PRO A 80 -1.08 -9.81 3.59
C PRO A 80 -2.06 -8.92 4.34
N MET A 81 -3.32 -8.87 3.89
CA MET A 81 -4.39 -8.20 4.61
C MET A 81 -4.94 -9.10 5.74
N LYS A 82 -4.16 -9.29 6.80
CA LYS A 82 -4.57 -10.10 7.96
C LYS A 82 -5.39 -9.29 8.96
N LYS A 83 -6.40 -9.93 9.54
CA LYS A 83 -7.22 -9.36 10.61
C LYS A 83 -6.53 -9.59 11.95
N VAL A 84 -6.28 -8.52 12.69
CA VAL A 84 -5.70 -8.57 14.05
C VAL A 84 -6.69 -7.91 15.01
N ASN A 85 -7.19 -8.65 16.00
CA ASN A 85 -8.06 -8.13 17.07
C ASN A 85 -9.19 -7.20 16.60
N LYS A 86 -9.97 -7.67 15.60
CA LYS A 86 -11.14 -7.00 14.98
C LYS A 86 -10.84 -5.85 14.01
N VAL A 87 -9.60 -5.40 13.89
CA VAL A 87 -9.16 -4.40 12.91
C VAL A 87 -8.29 -5.09 11.86
N TYR A 88 -8.33 -4.62 10.62
CA TYR A 88 -7.36 -5.06 9.62
C TYR A 88 -6.15 -4.12 9.69
N GLY A 89 -4.94 -4.65 9.64
CA GLY A 89 -3.74 -3.81 9.80
C GLY A 89 -2.51 -4.62 10.17
N GLY A 90 -1.39 -3.92 10.27
CA GLY A 90 -0.10 -4.52 10.60
C GLY A 90 0.96 -3.47 10.89
N SER A 91 2.12 -3.96 11.31
CA SER A 91 3.34 -3.17 11.49
C SER A 91 4.54 -3.95 10.96
N ILE A 92 5.47 -3.21 10.36
CA ILE A 92 6.81 -3.68 9.99
C ILE A 92 7.83 -2.64 10.47
N GLU A 93 9.09 -3.06 10.56
CA GLU A 93 10.21 -2.15 10.76
C GLU A 93 10.88 -1.87 9.42
N VAL A 94 11.41 -0.66 9.27
CA VAL A 94 12.20 -0.24 8.12
C VAL A 94 13.54 0.27 8.63
N GLU A 95 14.60 -0.48 8.31
CA GLU A 95 15.98 -0.08 8.59
C GLU A 95 16.50 0.67 7.37
N LEU A 96 17.04 1.86 7.61
CA LEU A 96 17.55 2.74 6.56
C LEU A 96 19.07 2.83 6.70
N ASP A 97 19.82 2.47 5.66
CA ASP A 97 21.26 2.70 5.61
C ASP A 97 21.57 4.06 4.98
N SER A 98 22.83 4.46 5.09
CA SER A 98 23.46 5.68 4.55
C SER A 98 23.27 5.91 3.04
N GLY A 99 22.88 4.90 2.28
CA GLY A 99 22.56 5.06 0.84
C GLY A 99 21.14 5.58 0.56
N VAL A 100 20.28 5.69 1.58
CA VAL A 100 18.92 6.22 1.43
C VAL A 100 18.94 7.76 1.46
N PRO A 101 18.24 8.45 0.54
CA PRO A 101 18.15 9.91 0.57
C PRO A 101 17.51 10.43 1.86
N THR A 102 18.07 11.51 2.42
CA THR A 102 17.50 12.24 3.55
C THR A 102 16.81 13.53 3.12
N GLY A 103 15.98 14.09 3.99
CA GLY A 103 15.22 15.30 3.76
C GLY A 103 13.74 15.18 4.13
N ASP A 104 12.95 16.13 3.64
CA ASP A 104 11.52 16.23 3.94
C ASP A 104 10.66 15.68 2.80
N ASP A 105 9.34 15.69 3.01
CA ASP A 105 8.32 15.35 2.01
C ASP A 105 8.32 13.89 1.51
N PHE A 106 8.87 12.98 2.32
CA PHE A 106 8.69 11.55 2.09
C PHE A 106 7.27 11.12 2.41
N PHE A 107 6.76 10.17 1.64
CA PHE A 107 5.44 9.57 1.89
C PHE A 107 5.41 8.12 1.41
N LEU A 108 4.57 7.32 2.06
CA LEU A 108 4.37 5.93 1.70
C LEU A 108 3.15 5.76 0.80
N VAL A 109 3.28 4.90 -0.20
CA VAL A 109 2.23 4.47 -1.11
C VAL A 109 1.94 2.99 -0.89
N PHE A 110 0.66 2.67 -0.75
CA PHE A 110 0.14 1.31 -0.58
C PHE A 110 -0.62 0.93 -1.85
N MET A 111 -0.16 -0.08 -2.57
CA MET A 111 -0.65 -0.42 -3.92
C MET A 111 -1.26 -1.82 -3.94
N ASN A 112 -2.42 -2.01 -4.59
CA ASN A 112 -2.98 -3.36 -4.76
C ASN A 112 -2.09 -4.22 -5.65
N THR A 113 -1.67 -5.39 -5.16
CA THR A 113 -0.90 -6.38 -5.93
C THR A 113 -1.69 -6.91 -7.15
N TYR A 114 -3.03 -6.99 -7.09
CA TYR A 114 -3.84 -7.61 -8.17
C TYR A 114 -4.06 -6.74 -9.41
N HIS A 115 -4.14 -5.42 -9.24
CA HIS A 115 -4.63 -4.55 -10.32
C HIS A 115 -3.68 -3.39 -10.61
N GLY A 116 -2.52 -3.31 -9.93
CA GLY A 116 -1.68 -2.11 -9.92
C GLY A 116 -2.47 -0.85 -9.51
N GLN A 117 -3.65 -1.05 -8.93
CA GLN A 117 -4.53 0.03 -8.52
C GLN A 117 -3.89 0.62 -7.27
N VAL A 118 -3.35 1.81 -7.45
CA VAL A 118 -3.06 2.68 -6.33
C VAL A 118 -4.41 2.98 -5.69
N TYR A 119 -4.58 2.60 -4.43
CA TYR A 119 -5.77 2.97 -3.67
C TYR A 119 -5.69 4.46 -3.38
N GLY A 120 -6.02 5.28 -4.37
CA GLY A 120 -5.88 6.71 -4.33
C GLY A 120 -6.87 7.34 -5.29
N LYS A 121 -7.92 7.96 -4.74
CA LYS A 121 -8.58 9.16 -5.31
C LYS A 121 -9.78 9.69 -4.53
N ALA A 122 -10.39 8.96 -3.59
CA ALA A 122 -11.71 9.35 -3.07
C ALA A 122 -11.81 9.77 -1.59
N SER A 123 -10.75 9.76 -0.78
CA SER A 123 -10.80 10.40 0.55
C SER A 123 -9.43 10.86 1.02
N ARG A 124 -9.42 11.97 1.77
CA ARG A 124 -8.36 12.98 1.95
C ARG A 124 -7.01 12.53 2.58
N SER A 125 -6.69 11.24 2.63
CA SER A 125 -5.33 10.72 2.91
C SER A 125 -5.30 9.22 2.64
N LEU A 126 -4.72 8.80 1.51
CA LEU A 126 -4.43 7.38 1.22
C LEU A 126 -2.94 7.13 0.93
N HIS A 127 -2.12 8.15 1.16
CA HIS A 127 -0.68 8.04 1.41
C HIS A 127 -0.45 8.31 2.90
N SER A 128 0.69 7.87 3.43
CA SER A 128 1.09 8.34 4.77
C SER A 128 1.08 9.86 4.82
N LYS A 129 0.97 10.42 6.02
CA LYS A 129 1.34 11.82 6.18
C LYS A 129 2.78 11.97 5.71
N LYS A 130 3.07 13.13 5.11
CA LYS A 130 4.44 13.48 4.76
C LYS A 130 5.29 13.51 6.02
N PHE A 131 6.48 12.94 5.95
CA PHE A 131 7.41 12.86 7.06
C PHE A 131 8.84 13.11 6.55
N SER A 132 9.77 13.22 7.49
CA SER A 132 11.18 13.48 7.20
C SER A 132 12.02 12.23 7.46
N ILE A 133 13.07 12.05 6.67
CA ILE A 133 14.15 11.10 6.93
C ILE A 133 15.38 11.91 7.31
N VAL A 134 15.97 11.62 8.45
CA VAL A 134 17.10 12.37 9.02
C VAL A 134 18.31 11.47 9.27
N ASP A 135 19.52 12.01 9.12
CA ASP A 135 20.77 11.26 9.33
C ASP A 135 21.04 10.91 10.81
N SER A 136 20.45 11.66 11.73
CA SER A 136 20.59 11.45 13.17
C SER A 136 19.39 11.98 13.92
N THR A 137 19.03 11.31 15.02
CA THR A 137 17.96 11.73 15.92
C THR A 137 18.21 13.15 16.45
N PRO A 138 17.29 14.12 16.23
CA PRO A 138 17.42 15.46 16.77
C PRO A 138 17.46 15.46 18.30
N SER A 139 18.24 16.35 18.92
CA SER A 139 18.41 16.40 20.38
C SER A 139 17.12 16.74 21.15
N ASN A 140 16.14 17.34 20.48
CA ASN A 140 14.81 17.65 21.00
C ASN A 140 13.75 16.59 20.67
N TYR A 141 14.13 15.48 20.02
CA TYR A 141 13.23 14.38 19.73
C TYR A 141 13.04 13.50 20.97
N THR A 142 11.78 13.26 21.32
CA THR A 142 11.43 12.30 22.38
C THR A 142 10.88 11.06 21.70
N ALA A 143 11.58 9.93 21.84
CA ALA A 143 11.11 8.67 21.27
C ALA A 143 9.73 8.31 21.86
N SER A 144 8.72 8.25 20.99
CA SER A 144 7.42 7.72 21.38
C SER A 144 7.52 6.20 21.52
N ALA A 145 6.67 5.59 22.36
CA ALA A 145 6.52 4.15 22.40
C ALA A 145 5.85 3.67 21.10
N LEU A 146 6.67 3.50 20.06
CA LEU A 146 6.23 3.13 18.74
C LEU A 146 5.95 1.63 18.66
N PRO A 147 4.98 1.20 17.83
CA PRO A 147 4.71 -0.22 17.65
C PRO A 147 5.93 -0.93 17.05
N THR A 148 6.41 -1.98 17.71
CA THR A 148 7.47 -2.86 17.17
C THR A 148 6.89 -3.69 16.01
N GLY A 149 7.62 -3.74 14.89
CA GLY A 149 7.27 -4.63 13.78
C GLY A 149 7.76 -6.04 14.03
N THR A 150 7.11 -7.04 13.43
CA THR A 150 7.55 -8.44 13.55
C THR A 150 8.55 -8.85 12.48
N VAL A 151 8.73 -8.01 11.47
CA VAL A 151 9.63 -8.19 10.32
C VAL A 151 10.31 -6.86 10.03
N THR A 152 11.54 -6.91 9.50
CA THR A 152 12.35 -5.73 9.19
C THR A 152 12.66 -5.70 7.69
N ALA A 153 12.43 -4.55 7.05
CA ALA A 153 12.81 -4.27 5.67
C ALA A 153 14.03 -3.35 5.65
N THR A 154 15.08 -3.72 4.93
CA THR A 154 16.32 -2.93 4.85
C THR A 154 16.38 -2.19 3.52
N LEU A 155 16.52 -0.87 3.58
CA LEU A 155 16.75 0.00 2.42
C LEU A 155 18.17 0.56 2.52
N ASP A 156 18.98 0.36 1.49
CA ASP A 156 20.41 0.66 1.51
C ASP A 156 20.88 1.49 0.32
N THR A 157 19.97 1.83 -0.58
CA THR A 157 20.29 2.39 -1.90
C THR A 157 19.26 3.41 -2.32
N VAL A 158 19.63 4.24 -3.31
CA VAL A 158 18.71 5.12 -4.04
C VAL A 158 17.90 4.33 -5.07
N PRO A 159 16.74 4.85 -5.52
CA PRO A 159 15.92 4.16 -6.51
C PRO A 159 16.70 3.79 -7.76
N ASN A 160 16.60 2.52 -8.15
CA ASN A 160 17.17 2.03 -9.41
C ASN A 160 16.21 1.05 -10.11
N PRO A 161 16.19 0.99 -11.45
CA PRO A 161 15.22 0.17 -12.19
C PRO A 161 15.32 -1.34 -11.93
N THR A 162 16.47 -1.83 -11.47
CA THR A 162 16.75 -3.24 -11.17
C THR A 162 16.53 -3.60 -9.71
N GLN A 163 16.09 -2.64 -8.89
CA GLN A 163 15.99 -2.80 -7.45
C GLN A 163 14.98 -3.89 -7.10
N GLN A 164 15.39 -4.78 -6.20
CA GLN A 164 14.52 -5.79 -5.63
C GLN A 164 13.75 -5.21 -4.46
N TRP A 165 12.62 -5.84 -4.13
CA TRP A 165 11.88 -5.51 -2.91
C TRP A 165 12.70 -5.85 -1.68
N ALA A 166 12.75 -4.95 -0.70
CA ALA A 166 13.50 -5.19 0.52
C ALA A 166 12.99 -6.42 1.28
N ILE A 167 11.66 -6.65 1.29
CA ILE A 167 11.08 -7.91 1.77
C ILE A 167 9.93 -8.38 0.86
N THR A 168 9.70 -9.69 0.86
CA THR A 168 8.47 -10.30 0.32
C THR A 168 7.76 -11.03 1.45
N LEU A 169 6.48 -10.74 1.65
CA LEU A 169 5.64 -11.37 2.67
C LEU A 169 4.71 -12.43 2.08
N ASP A 170 3.98 -13.12 2.95
CA ASP A 170 3.12 -14.26 2.63
C ASP A 170 1.72 -13.87 2.13
N GLY A 171 1.57 -12.65 1.61
CA GLY A 171 0.38 -12.25 0.87
C GLY A 171 0.28 -12.94 -0.48
N ILE A 172 -0.83 -12.69 -1.18
CA ILE A 172 -1.16 -13.47 -2.37
C ILE A 172 -0.19 -13.19 -3.52
N ASP A 173 0.25 -14.28 -4.13
CA ASP A 173 0.95 -14.28 -5.39
C ASP A 173 0.01 -14.11 -6.59
N ALA A 174 -0.11 -12.87 -7.08
CA ALA A 174 -0.89 -12.55 -8.28
C ALA A 174 -0.36 -13.27 -9.55
N ASP A 175 0.94 -13.52 -9.63
CA ASP A 175 1.59 -14.14 -10.80
C ASP A 175 1.49 -15.68 -10.80
N ALA A 176 1.51 -16.31 -9.62
CA ALA A 176 1.26 -17.74 -9.46
C ALA A 176 -0.24 -18.06 -9.63
N THR A 177 -1.14 -17.15 -9.24
CA THR A 177 -2.58 -17.32 -9.48
C THR A 177 -2.97 -17.08 -10.93
N SER A 178 -2.28 -16.21 -11.67
CA SER A 178 -2.43 -16.09 -13.13
C SER A 178 -1.90 -17.32 -13.87
N THR A 179 -0.79 -17.90 -13.40
CA THR A 179 -0.25 -19.17 -13.93
C THR A 179 -1.21 -20.34 -13.66
N ALA A 180 -1.76 -20.46 -12.44
CA ALA A 180 -2.77 -21.48 -12.12
C ALA A 180 -4.09 -21.30 -12.90
N SER A 181 -4.45 -20.07 -13.25
CA SER A 181 -5.61 -19.79 -14.12
C SER A 181 -5.29 -20.12 -15.59
N ALA A 182 -4.07 -19.84 -16.06
CA ALA A 182 -3.62 -20.19 -17.40
C ALA A 182 -3.53 -21.71 -17.61
N THR A 183 -3.15 -22.49 -16.60
CA THR A 183 -3.16 -23.97 -16.67
C THR A 183 -4.59 -24.53 -16.82
N ASN A 184 -5.60 -23.85 -16.29
CA ASN A 184 -7.00 -24.27 -16.43
C ASN A 184 -7.64 -23.89 -17.78
N TYR A 185 -7.07 -22.93 -18.54
CA TYR A 185 -7.53 -22.60 -19.90
C TYR A 185 -6.72 -23.30 -21.00
N ALA A 186 -5.47 -23.68 -20.73
CA ALA A 186 -4.61 -24.38 -21.69
C ALA A 186 -4.81 -25.91 -21.71
N GLY A 187 -5.73 -26.43 -20.90
CA GLY A 187 -5.93 -27.87 -20.68
C GLY A 187 -7.32 -28.41 -21.00
N ASN A 188 -8.05 -27.90 -22.00
CA ASN A 188 -9.17 -28.67 -22.61
C ASN A 188 -9.64 -28.15 -23.99
N ALA A 189 -8.76 -27.65 -24.84
CA ALA A 189 -9.11 -27.28 -26.22
C ALA A 189 -8.39 -28.20 -27.20
N GLY A 190 -8.92 -29.42 -27.39
CA GLY A 190 -8.46 -30.32 -28.46
C GLY A 190 -8.52 -31.80 -28.14
N SER A 191 -9.72 -32.36 -27.96
CA SER A 191 -9.95 -33.81 -28.08
C SER A 191 -11.43 -34.06 -28.39
N GLY A 192 -11.86 -33.62 -29.57
CA GLY A 192 -13.06 -34.15 -30.21
C GLY A 192 -12.65 -35.27 -31.15
N THR A 193 -12.92 -36.50 -30.77
CA THR A 193 -13.13 -37.62 -31.71
C THR A 193 -14.62 -37.78 -31.93
#